data_AF-D4VQF9-F1
#
_entry.id   AF-D4VQF9-F1
#
_cell.length_a   1.000
_cell.length_b   1.000
_cell.length_c   1.000
_cell.angle_alpha   90.00
_cell.angle_beta   90.00
_cell.angle_gamma   90.00
#
_symmetry.space_group_name_H-M   'P 1'
#
loop_
_entity.id
_entity.type
_entity.pdbx_description
1 polymer ?
#
loop_
_entity_poly.entity_id
_entity_poly.type
_entity_poly.pdbx_seq_one_letter_code
_entity_poly.pdbx_strand_id
1 'polypeptide(L)'
;MAVSINGSGDVRLQQIESQECQASISGSGNINLNGKAIQASYSIAGSGNIQAADLQAENTDASISGSGNISCYASQKLVARVKGSGDIAYKGDPQEVDAPRKNIRQIK
;
A
#
# COMPACT_ATOMS: atom_id res chain seq x y z
N MET A 1 -3.22 -4.80 13.12
CA MET A 1 -2.08 -5.68 12.77
C MET A 1 -1.01 -4.84 12.10
N ALA A 2 0.27 -5.05 12.44
CA ALA A 2 1.38 -4.27 11.88
C ALA A 2 2.52 -5.17 11.40
N VAL A 3 3.12 -4.82 10.27
CA VAL A 3 4.19 -5.55 9.60
C VAL A 3 5.25 -4.54 9.18
N SER A 4 6.52 -4.81 9.48
CA SER A 4 7.61 -3.94 9.09
C SER A 4 8.83 -4.72 8.60
N ILE A 5 9.46 -4.22 7.55
CA ILE A 5 10.77 -4.67 7.07
C ILE A 5 11.76 -3.55 7.35
N ASN A 6 12.81 -3.84 8.12
CA ASN A 6 13.92 -2.92 8.35
C ASN A 6 15.20 -3.57 7.78
N GLY A 7 15.76 -3.00 6.71
CA GLY A 7 16.92 -3.55 6.02
C GLY A 7 16.56 -4.19 4.68
N SER A 8 16.64 -5.52 4.58
CA SER A 8 16.30 -6.29 3.38
C SER A 8 15.53 -7.55 3.76
N GLY A 9 14.40 -7.79 3.09
CA GLY A 9 13.58 -8.96 3.37
C GLY A 9 12.34 -9.06 2.50
N ASP A 10 11.70 -10.21 2.56
CA ASP A 10 10.42 -10.49 1.91
C ASP A 10 9.42 -11.01 2.93
N VAL A 11 8.23 -10.41 2.96
CA VAL A 11 7.12 -10.84 3.81
C VAL A 11 5.92 -11.19 2.93
N ARG A 12 5.31 -12.34 3.21
CA ARG A 12 4.05 -12.75 2.58
C ARG A 12 3.07 -13.11 3.68
N LEU A 13 1.95 -12.41 3.71
CA LEU A 13 0.88 -12.67 4.66
C LEU A 13 -0.40 -12.89 3.88
N GLN A 14 -1.05 -14.01 4.18
CA GLN A 14 -2.25 -14.43 3.49
C GLN A 14 -3.44 -14.53 4.45
N GLN A 15 -4.64 -14.35 3.89
CA GLN A 15 -5.93 -14.46 4.57
C GLN A 15 -6.02 -13.52 5.79
N ILE A 16 -5.53 -12.29 5.64
CA ILE A 16 -5.64 -11.27 6.69
C ILE A 16 -7.12 -10.90 6.86
N GLU A 17 -7.60 -10.91 8.08
CA GLU A 17 -8.90 -10.35 8.45
C GLU A 17 -8.68 -9.50 9.70
N SER A 18 -8.69 -8.18 9.52
CA SER A 18 -8.35 -7.24 10.59
C SER A 18 -9.08 -5.92 10.42
N GLN A 19 -9.37 -5.22 11.51
CA GLN A 19 -9.89 -3.85 11.41
C GLN A 19 -8.84 -2.91 10.83
N GLU A 20 -7.58 -3.05 11.26
CA GLU A 20 -6.48 -2.20 10.81
C GLU A 20 -5.30 -3.07 10.34
N CYS A 21 -4.80 -2.79 9.15
CA CYS A 21 -3.62 -3.43 8.56
C CYS A 21 -2.56 -2.37 8.22
N GLN A 22 -1.41 -2.45 8.87
CA GLN A 22 -0.28 -1.56 8.60
C GLN A 22 0.90 -2.36 8.05
N ALA A 23 1.46 -1.92 6.91
CA ALA A 23 2.68 -2.48 6.36
C ALA A 23 3.68 -1.39 5.98
N SER A 24 4.93 -1.56 6.41
CA SER A 24 5.99 -0.58 6.21
C SER A 24 7.29 -1.23 5.75
N ILE A 25 8.00 -0.57 4.83
CA ILE A 25 9.34 -0.98 4.38
C ILE A 25 10.30 0.19 4.61
N SER A 26 11.32 -0.04 5.42
CA SER A 26 12.44 0.88 5.64
C SER A 26 13.73 0.23 5.14
N GLY A 27 14.20 0.63 3.97
CA GLY A 27 15.33 0.02 3.27
C GLY A 27 14.92 -0.54 1.92
N SER A 28 15.12 -1.84 1.73
CA SER A 28 14.69 -2.56 0.53
C SER A 28 13.90 -3.81 0.88
N GLY A 29 12.96 -4.23 0.04
CA GLY A 29 12.21 -5.45 0.30
C GLY A 29 10.85 -5.49 -0.37
N ASN A 30 10.16 -6.61 -0.19
CA ASN A 30 8.82 -6.81 -0.72
C ASN A 30 7.85 -7.29 0.35
N ILE A 31 6.65 -6.71 0.38
CA ILE A 31 5.55 -7.18 1.22
C ILE A 31 4.39 -7.57 0.30
N ASN A 32 3.86 -8.77 0.44
CA ASN A 32 2.65 -9.20 -0.25
C ASN A 32 1.55 -9.52 0.78
N LEU A 33 0.40 -8.87 0.64
CA LEU A 33 -0.75 -8.95 1.54
C LEU A 33 -2.00 -9.31 0.75
N ASN A 34 -2.80 -10.24 1.25
CA ASN A 34 -4.15 -10.49 0.76
C ASN A 34 -5.16 -10.70 1.92
N GLY A 35 -6.45 -10.55 1.61
CA GLY A 35 -7.53 -10.69 2.59
C GLY A 35 -8.44 -9.46 2.64
N LYS A 36 -8.86 -9.06 3.83
CA LYS A 36 -9.79 -7.93 4.07
C LYS A 36 -9.33 -7.07 5.24
N ALA A 37 -9.50 -5.76 5.10
CA ALA A 37 -9.30 -4.80 6.18
C ALA A 37 -10.34 -3.67 6.12
N ILE A 38 -10.55 -2.97 7.23
CA ILE A 38 -11.34 -1.72 7.21
C ILE A 38 -10.40 -0.55 6.89
N GLN A 39 -9.29 -0.45 7.63
CA GLN A 39 -8.24 0.54 7.46
C GLN A 39 -6.96 -0.14 7.00
N ALA A 40 -6.33 0.38 5.95
CA ALA A 40 -5.05 -0.07 5.47
C ALA A 40 -4.05 1.09 5.36
N SER A 41 -2.86 0.93 5.90
CA SER A 41 -1.80 1.94 5.82
C SER A 41 -0.50 1.32 5.31
N TYR A 42 0.00 1.85 4.21
CA TYR A 42 1.19 1.38 3.52
C TYR A 42 2.23 2.49 3.42
N SER A 43 3.46 2.18 3.83
CA SER A 43 4.57 3.13 3.74
C SER A 43 5.85 2.48 3.23
N ILE A 44 6.52 3.17 2.30
CA ILE A 44 7.84 2.77 1.81
C ILE A 44 8.80 3.93 2.01
N ALA A 45 9.86 3.71 2.78
CA ALA A 45 11.01 4.59 2.94
C ALA A 45 12.25 3.90 2.34
N GLY A 46 12.63 4.27 1.12
CA GLY A 46 13.72 3.64 0.37
C GLY A 46 13.25 3.04 -0.96
N SER A 47 13.61 1.78 -1.20
CA SER A 47 13.40 1.07 -2.47
C SER A 47 12.74 -0.29 -2.22
N GLY A 48 11.42 -0.36 -2.26
CA GLY A 48 10.71 -1.61 -2.03
C GLY A 48 9.38 -1.69 -2.77
N ASN A 49 8.71 -2.83 -2.65
CA ASN A 49 7.39 -3.02 -3.22
C ASN A 49 6.39 -3.54 -2.18
N ILE A 50 5.22 -2.91 -2.09
CA ILE A 50 4.09 -3.42 -1.31
C ILE A 50 3.01 -3.84 -2.29
N GLN A 51 2.70 -5.14 -2.34
CA GLN A 51 1.64 -5.74 -3.14
C GLN A 51 0.46 -6.07 -2.23
N ALA A 52 -0.50 -5.17 -2.16
CA ALA A 52 -1.71 -5.30 -1.36
C ALA A 52 -2.99 -5.03 -2.20
N ALA A 53 -2.91 -5.20 -3.52
CA ALA A 53 -4.07 -5.07 -4.41
C ALA A 53 -5.14 -6.16 -4.17
N ASP A 54 -4.73 -7.26 -3.54
CA ASP A 54 -5.61 -8.37 -3.15
C ASP A 54 -6.04 -8.30 -1.67
N LEU A 55 -5.66 -7.23 -0.94
CA LEU A 55 -6.19 -6.93 0.39
C LEU A 55 -7.34 -5.91 0.22
N GLN A 56 -8.57 -6.39 0.27
CA GLN A 56 -9.76 -5.53 0.13
C GLN A 56 -9.91 -4.63 1.37
N ALA A 57 -9.44 -3.40 1.28
CA ALA A 57 -9.60 -2.38 2.30
C ALA A 57 -10.70 -1.37 1.96
N GLU A 58 -11.39 -0.85 2.97
CA GLU A 58 -12.35 0.24 2.78
C GLU A 58 -11.62 1.57 2.60
N ASN A 59 -10.76 1.89 3.56
CA ASN A 59 -9.97 3.11 3.59
C ASN A 59 -8.50 2.75 3.49
N THR A 60 -7.79 3.38 2.54
CA THR A 60 -6.38 3.11 2.30
C THR A 60 -5.56 4.40 2.30
N ASP A 61 -4.49 4.39 3.08
CA ASP A 61 -3.41 5.37 3.06
C ASP A 61 -2.16 4.73 2.46
N ALA A 62 -1.69 5.23 1.32
CA ALA A 62 -0.49 4.74 0.65
C ALA A 62 0.54 5.87 0.52
N SER A 63 1.75 5.64 1.01
CA SER A 63 2.82 6.65 0.99
C SER A 63 4.15 6.06 0.54
N ILE A 64 4.82 6.75 -0.37
CA ILE A 64 6.17 6.38 -0.85
C ILE A 64 7.09 7.57 -0.65
N SER A 65 8.23 7.33 -0.01
CA SER A 65 9.37 8.24 0.10
C SER A 65 10.61 7.54 -0.45
N GLY A 66 10.89 7.72 -1.74
CA GLY A 66 11.97 7.04 -2.45
C GLY A 66 11.57 6.57 -3.85
N SER A 67 11.96 5.34 -4.19
CA SER A 67 11.83 4.76 -5.55
C SER A 67 11.08 3.42 -5.57
N GLY A 68 10.15 3.22 -4.64
CA GLY A 68 9.37 1.99 -4.51
C GLY A 68 8.03 2.01 -5.25
N ASN A 69 7.29 0.89 -5.17
CA ASN A 69 5.95 0.76 -5.73
C ASN A 69 4.95 0.25 -4.69
N ILE A 70 3.74 0.81 -4.66
CA ILE A 70 2.63 0.29 -3.85
C ILE A 70 1.49 -0.09 -4.77
N SER A 71 0.97 -1.30 -4.60
CA SER A 71 -0.29 -1.76 -5.19
C SER A 71 -1.29 -1.91 -4.05
N CYS A 72 -2.44 -1.25 -4.08
CA CYS A 72 -3.44 -1.34 -3.00
C CYS A 72 -4.86 -1.47 -3.54
N TYR A 73 -5.83 -1.71 -2.66
CA TYR A 73 -7.26 -1.72 -2.98
C TYR A 73 -8.01 -0.81 -2.00
N ALA A 74 -8.88 0.05 -2.50
CA ALA A 74 -9.77 0.88 -1.69
C ALA A 74 -11.19 0.86 -2.23
N SER A 75 -12.20 0.71 -1.37
CA SER A 75 -13.62 0.80 -1.75
C SER A 75 -14.33 2.07 -1.29
N GLN A 76 -13.80 2.81 -0.32
CA GLN A 76 -14.41 4.03 0.21
C GLN A 76 -13.49 5.23 0.01
N LYS A 77 -12.29 5.19 0.58
CA LYS A 77 -11.34 6.31 0.55
C LYS A 77 -9.94 5.85 0.21
N LEU A 78 -9.28 6.60 -0.67
CA LEU A 78 -7.88 6.44 -0.99
C LEU A 78 -7.15 7.76 -0.74
N VAL A 79 -6.13 7.72 0.10
CA VAL A 79 -5.13 8.77 0.21
C VAL A 79 -3.82 8.21 -0.34
N ALA A 80 -3.25 8.87 -1.32
CA ALA A 80 -2.01 8.41 -1.93
C ALA A 80 -1.00 9.56 -2.04
N ARG A 81 0.24 9.32 -1.61
CA ARG A 81 1.31 10.32 -1.60
C ARG A 81 2.61 9.72 -2.11
N VAL A 82 3.21 10.33 -3.11
CA VAL A 82 4.51 9.94 -3.64
C VAL A 82 5.50 11.09 -3.50
N LYS A 83 6.62 10.84 -2.83
CA LYS A 83 7.77 11.72 -2.72
C LYS A 83 8.99 11.00 -3.29
N GLY A 84 9.36 11.33 -4.52
CA GLY A 84 10.49 10.72 -5.23
C GLY A 84 10.08 10.22 -6.60
N SER A 85 10.55 9.02 -6.95
CA SER A 85 10.39 8.42 -8.28
C SER A 85 9.54 7.14 -8.27
N GLY A 86 8.89 6.82 -7.15
CA GLY A 86 8.02 5.65 -7.03
C GLY A 86 6.64 5.84 -7.65
N ASP A 87 5.85 4.76 -7.67
CA ASP A 87 4.48 4.73 -8.21
C ASP A 87 3.49 4.06 -7.25
N ILE A 88 2.26 4.57 -7.20
CA ILE A 88 1.13 3.94 -6.47
C ILE A 88 0.06 3.52 -7.49
N ALA A 89 -0.25 2.24 -7.50
CA ALA A 89 -1.36 1.67 -8.25
C ALA A 89 -2.47 1.26 -7.28
N TYR A 90 -3.72 1.57 -7.61
CA TYR A 90 -4.85 1.19 -6.76
C TYR A 90 -5.96 0.47 -7.55
N LYS A 91 -6.60 -0.51 -6.90
CA LYS A 91 -7.81 -1.19 -7.34
C LYS A 91 -9.02 -0.73 -6.52
N GLY A 92 -10.21 -1.11 -7.01
CA GLY A 92 -11.48 -0.75 -6.39
C GLY A 92 -12.06 0.54 -6.96
N ASP A 93 -13.17 0.96 -6.37
CA ASP A 93 -13.92 2.15 -6.76
C ASP A 93 -14.13 3.06 -5.53
N PRO A 94 -13.06 3.72 -5.04
CA PRO A 94 -13.16 4.60 -3.88
C PRO A 94 -14.01 5.83 -4.21
N GLN A 95 -14.94 6.16 -3.32
CA GLN A 95 -15.78 7.36 -3.43
C GLN A 95 -14.97 8.65 -3.26
N GLU A 96 -13.90 8.62 -2.46
CA GLU A 96 -13.01 9.75 -2.21
C GLU A 96 -11.55 9.38 -2.54
N VAL A 97 -10.90 10.20 -3.37
CA VAL A 97 -9.49 10.02 -3.73
C VAL A 97 -8.72 11.32 -3.50
N ASP A 98 -7.87 11.34 -2.46
CA ASP A 98 -6.88 12.39 -2.22
C ASP A 98 -5.50 11.93 -2.70
N ALA A 99 -5.19 12.22 -3.96
CA ALA A 99 -3.93 11.85 -4.59
C ALA A 99 -3.44 12.94 -5.56
N PRO A 100 -2.14 13.28 -5.57
CA PRO A 100 -1.59 14.08 -6.66
C PRO A 100 -1.69 13.30 -7.98
N ARG A 101 -1.98 13.98 -9.10
CA ARG A 101 -2.12 13.33 -10.42
C ARG A 101 -0.86 12.61 -10.93
N LYS A 102 0.30 12.83 -10.31
CA LYS A 102 1.59 12.32 -10.78
C LYS A 102 1.95 11.02 -10.04
N ASN A 103 2.37 10.00 -10.80
CA ASN A 103 2.81 8.68 -10.33
C ASN A 103 1.74 7.86 -9.58
N ILE A 104 0.46 8.19 -9.77
CA ILE A 104 -0.65 7.48 -9.13
C ILE A 104 -1.66 7.10 -10.21
N ARG A 105 -2.02 5.82 -10.29
CA ARG A 105 -2.91 5.29 -11.33
C ARG A 105 -3.88 4.25 -10.79
N GLN A 106 -5.09 4.24 -11.33
CA GLN A 106 -6.04 3.15 -11.11
C GLN A 106 -5.69 1.97 -12.01
N ILE A 107 -5.80 0.75 -11.48
CA ILE A 107 -5.64 -0.50 -12.20
C ILE A 107 -6.92 -1.35 -12.07
N LYS A 108 -7.18 -2.19 -13.07
CA LYS A 108 -8.31 -3.14 -13.08
C LYS A 108 -8.00 -4.37 -12.22
#